data_AF-A0A170XF50-F1
#
_entry.id   AF-A0A170XF50-F1
#
_cell.length_a   1.000
_cell.length_b   1.000
_cell.length_c   1.000
_cell.angle_alpha   90.00
_cell.angle_beta   90.00
_cell.angle_gamma   90.00
#
_symmetry.space_group_name_H-M   'P 1'
#
loop_
_entity.id
_entity.type
_entity.pdbx_description
1 polymer ?
#
loop_
_entity_poly.entity_id
_entity_poly.type
_entity_poly.pdbx_seq_one_letter_code
_entity_poly.pdbx_strand_id
1 'polypeptide(L)'
;MGITMAGLCEALAIGVALGLDPKILTQVINSSSGQCWSSSVYNPIPGILPTVPSSNGYKAGFAAQMILKDLGIANKAGKNVGLALEIGKKTFEMYDAMCKSGLNEKD
;
A
#
# COMPACT_ATOMS: atom_id res chain seq x y z
N MET A 1 6.93 -3.57 -1.25
CA MET A 1 6.24 -2.66 -0.31
C MET A 1 5.17 -1.84 -1.02
N GLY A 2 5.50 -0.88 -1.90
CA GLY A 2 4.48 -0.06 -2.58
C GLY A 2 3.45 -0.85 -3.39
N ILE A 3 3.88 -1.75 -4.28
CA ILE A 3 2.97 -2.56 -5.12
C ILE A 3 2.02 -3.43 -4.29
N THR A 4 2.58 -4.19 -3.33
CA THR A 4 1.80 -5.08 -2.46
C THR A 4 0.84 -4.30 -1.56
N MET A 5 1.24 -3.11 -1.10
CA MET A 5 0.36 -2.24 -0.33
C MET A 5 -0.81 -1.73 -1.19
N ALA A 6 -0.54 -1.20 -2.38
CA ALA A 6 -1.58 -0.71 -3.28
C ALA A 6 -2.59 -1.80 -3.63
N GLY A 7 -2.12 -2.99 -4.01
CA GLY A 7 -3.00 -4.12 -4.32
C GLY A 7 -3.80 -4.61 -3.11
N LEU A 8 -3.20 -4.61 -1.91
CA LEU A 8 -3.90 -4.95 -0.68
C LEU A 8 -5.00 -3.94 -0.35
N CYS A 9 -4.71 -2.63 -0.48
CA CYS A 9 -5.70 -1.57 -0.26
C CYS A 9 -6.92 -1.75 -1.17
N GLU A 10 -6.71 -2.04 -2.47
CA GLU A 10 -7.82 -2.30 -3.41
C GLU A 10 -8.62 -3.53 -3.02
N ALA A 11 -7.95 -4.66 -2.72
CA ALA A 11 -8.61 -5.90 -2.32
C ALA A 11 -9.46 -5.72 -1.05
N LEU A 12 -8.91 -5.03 -0.05
CA LEU A 12 -9.61 -4.72 1.19
C LEU A 12 -10.77 -3.74 0.98
N ALA A 13 -10.57 -2.69 0.18
CA ALA A 13 -11.59 -1.68 -0.09
C ALA A 13 -12.82 -2.29 -0.79
N ILE A 14 -12.61 -3.14 -1.80
CA ILE A 14 -13.70 -3.84 -2.48
C ILE A 14 -14.42 -4.78 -1.50
N GLY A 15 -13.69 -5.56 -0.69
CA GLY A 15 -14.31 -6.46 0.27
C GLY A 15 -15.16 -5.74 1.32
N VAL A 16 -14.67 -4.61 1.85
CA VAL A 16 -15.45 -3.76 2.77
C VAL A 16 -16.67 -3.16 2.07
N ALA A 17 -16.54 -2.69 0.82
CA ALA A 17 -17.66 -2.16 0.05
C ALA A 17 -18.73 -3.23 -0.24
N LEU A 18 -18.35 -4.50 -0.31
CA LEU A 18 -19.25 -5.65 -0.43
C LEU A 18 -19.86 -6.09 0.92
N GLY A 19 -19.56 -5.38 2.01
CA GLY A 19 -20.12 -5.65 3.34
C GLY A 19 -19.36 -6.70 4.17
N LEU A 20 -18.15 -7.07 3.76
CA LEU A 20 -17.32 -7.99 4.53
C LEU A 20 -16.69 -7.28 5.74
N ASP A 21 -16.60 -7.99 6.87
CA ASP A 21 -15.84 -7.52 8.02
C ASP A 21 -14.34 -7.47 7.65
N PRO A 22 -13.67 -6.30 7.76
CA PRO A 22 -12.28 -6.16 7.39
C PRO A 22 -11.32 -7.03 8.21
N LYS A 23 -11.67 -7.39 9.46
CA LYS A 23 -10.89 -8.33 10.29
C LYS A 23 -10.95 -9.73 9.74
N ILE A 24 -12.16 -10.21 9.40
CA ILE A 24 -12.36 -11.53 8.80
C ILE A 24 -11.68 -11.59 7.44
N LEU A 25 -11.88 -10.57 6.60
CA LEU A 25 -11.23 -10.48 5.29
C LEU A 25 -9.70 -10.50 5.40
N THR A 26 -9.14 -9.71 6.33
CA THR A 26 -7.69 -9.71 6.60
C THR A 26 -7.20 -11.10 7.03
N GLN A 27 -7.95 -11.79 7.90
CA GLN A 27 -7.59 -13.14 8.35
C GLN A 27 -7.57 -14.14 7.17
N VAL A 28 -8.57 -14.07 6.28
CA VAL A 28 -8.63 -14.91 5.08
C VAL A 28 -7.45 -14.63 4.16
N ILE A 29 -7.14 -13.35 3.87
CA ILE A 29 -5.97 -12.96 3.06
C ILE A 29 -4.69 -13.50 3.67
N ASN A 30 -4.50 -13.33 4.99
CA ASN A 30 -3.30 -13.75 5.71
C ASN A 30 -3.14 -15.28 5.84
N SER A 31 -4.22 -16.04 5.64
CA SER A 31 -4.20 -17.52 5.67
C SER A 31 -4.17 -18.13 4.27
N SER A 32 -4.08 -17.30 3.22
CA SER A 32 -4.19 -17.71 1.81
C SER A 32 -2.97 -17.23 1.01
N SER A 33 -3.02 -17.42 -0.31
CA SER A 33 -1.96 -16.98 -1.23
C SER A 33 -1.83 -15.45 -1.37
N GLY A 34 -2.78 -14.68 -0.83
CA GLY A 34 -2.74 -13.21 -0.83
C GLY A 34 -1.90 -12.61 0.30
N GLN A 35 -1.36 -13.44 1.19
CA GLN A 35 -0.56 -12.99 2.32
C GLN A 35 0.68 -12.22 1.84
N CYS A 36 0.94 -11.09 2.47
CA CYS A 36 2.20 -10.36 2.33
C CYS A 36 2.54 -9.63 3.63
N TRP A 37 3.70 -8.97 3.67
CA TRP A 37 4.09 -8.17 4.83
C TRP A 37 3.08 -7.05 5.13
N SER A 38 2.57 -6.37 4.08
CA SER A 38 1.57 -5.31 4.23
C SER A 38 0.28 -5.81 4.89
N SER A 39 -0.14 -7.04 4.64
CA SER A 39 -1.41 -7.57 5.18
C SER A 39 -1.28 -8.10 6.61
N SER A 40 -0.11 -8.66 6.95
CA SER A 40 0.13 -9.35 8.21
C SER A 40 0.78 -8.48 9.29
N VAL A 41 1.63 -7.53 8.89
CA VAL A 41 2.44 -6.71 9.82
C VAL A 41 2.06 -5.23 9.75
N TYR A 42 1.50 -4.76 8.63
CA TYR A 42 1.32 -3.33 8.35
C TYR A 42 -0.03 -2.97 7.73
N ASN A 43 -1.11 -3.58 8.24
CA ASN A 43 -2.42 -3.51 7.63
C ASN A 43 -2.93 -2.06 7.46
N PRO A 44 -3.41 -1.66 6.27
CA PRO A 44 -3.78 -0.28 5.98
C PRO A 44 -5.15 0.14 6.54
N ILE A 45 -5.97 -0.78 7.06
CA ILE A 45 -7.26 -0.46 7.67
C ILE A 45 -7.08 -0.09 9.15
N PRO A 46 -7.60 1.06 9.61
CA PRO A 46 -7.58 1.45 11.01
C PRO A 46 -8.23 0.41 11.93
N GLY A 47 -7.60 0.10 13.06
CA GLY A 47 -8.15 -0.79 14.09
C GLY A 47 -8.00 -2.29 13.82
N ILE A 48 -7.34 -2.70 12.73
CA ILE A 48 -6.99 -4.11 12.49
C ILE A 48 -5.76 -4.52 13.29
N LEU A 49 -4.68 -3.72 13.22
CA LEU A 49 -3.48 -3.90 14.02
C LEU A 49 -3.30 -2.69 14.94
N PRO A 50 -2.98 -2.86 16.23
CA PRO A 50 -2.98 -1.76 17.20
C PRO A 50 -1.79 -0.80 17.05
N THR A 51 -0.64 -1.28 16.58
CA THR A 51 0.64 -0.55 16.62
C THR A 51 1.11 -0.03 15.26
N VAL A 52 0.24 -0.02 14.26
CA VAL A 52 0.58 0.42 12.89
C VAL A 52 0.04 1.84 12.61
N PRO A 53 0.59 2.58 11.63
CA PRO A 53 0.17 3.95 11.36
C PRO A 53 -1.30 4.12 11.03
N SER A 54 -1.94 3.14 10.37
CA SER A 54 -3.38 3.18 10.05
C SER A 54 -4.24 3.34 11.31
N SER A 55 -3.81 2.81 12.46
CA SER A 55 -4.48 2.96 13.76
C SER A 55 -4.14 4.26 14.51
N ASN A 56 -3.28 5.11 13.93
CA ASN A 56 -2.88 6.40 14.49
C ASN A 56 -3.07 7.55 13.47
N GLY A 57 -4.07 7.46 12.62
CA GLY A 57 -4.38 8.48 11.61
C GLY A 57 -3.27 8.67 10.57
N TYR A 58 -2.56 7.59 10.24
CA TYR A 58 -1.45 7.51 9.29
C TYR A 58 -0.31 8.47 9.66
N LYS A 59 -0.11 8.72 10.96
CA LYS A 59 0.96 9.56 11.50
C LYS A 59 2.17 8.70 11.86
N ALA A 60 3.35 9.21 11.53
CA ALA A 60 4.63 8.52 11.70
C ALA A 60 4.69 7.19 10.93
N GLY A 61 5.89 6.77 10.51
CA GLY A 61 6.05 5.66 9.59
C GLY A 61 6.87 6.07 8.37
N PHE A 62 6.57 5.50 7.22
CA PHE A 62 7.29 5.76 6.00
C PHE A 62 6.45 6.58 5.02
N ALA A 63 6.65 7.90 5.07
CA ALA A 63 5.83 8.88 4.34
C ALA A 63 5.67 8.55 2.84
N ALA A 64 4.47 8.78 2.32
CA ALA A 64 4.07 8.55 0.92
C ALA A 64 5.03 9.21 -0.08
N GLN A 65 5.54 10.42 0.21
CA GLN A 65 6.52 11.08 -0.64
C GLN A 65 7.86 10.33 -0.74
N MET A 66 8.25 9.60 0.31
CA MET A 66 9.44 8.77 0.27
C MET A 66 9.22 7.50 -0.56
N ILE A 67 8.03 6.89 -0.47
CA ILE A 67 7.62 5.78 -1.35
C ILE A 67 7.62 6.24 -2.81
N LEU A 68 7.05 7.41 -3.10
CA LEU A 68 7.02 7.99 -4.44
C LEU A 68 8.43 8.19 -5.00
N LYS A 69 9.34 8.76 -4.19
CA LYS A 69 10.75 8.94 -4.54
C LYS A 69 11.42 7.59 -4.86
N ASP A 70 11.25 6.57 -4.02
CA ASP A 70 11.85 5.25 -4.22
C ASP A 70 11.29 4.52 -5.45
N LEU A 71 9.98 4.61 -5.70
CA LEU A 71 9.36 4.11 -6.93
C LEU A 71 9.91 4.81 -8.18
N GLY A 72 10.16 6.12 -8.10
CA GLY A 72 10.80 6.88 -9.18
C GLY A 72 12.22 6.39 -9.48
N ILE A 73 13.01 6.07 -8.44
CA ILE A 73 14.34 5.47 -8.58
C ILE A 73 14.23 4.08 -9.23
N ALA A 74 13.32 3.23 -8.74
CA ALA A 74 13.12 1.88 -9.27
C ALA A 74 12.70 1.88 -10.74
N ASN A 75 11.76 2.75 -11.14
CA ASN A 75 11.32 2.88 -12.52
C ASN A 75 12.44 3.38 -13.46
N LYS A 76 13.31 4.28 -13.00
CA LYS A 76 14.51 4.70 -13.75
C LYS A 76 15.50 3.55 -13.89
N ALA A 77 15.76 2.82 -12.81
CA ALA A 77 16.65 1.66 -12.82
C ALA A 77 16.16 0.56 -13.79
N GLY A 78 14.86 0.25 -13.76
CA GLY A 78 14.23 -0.68 -14.70
C GLY A 78 14.46 -0.30 -16.15
N LYS A 79 14.24 0.98 -16.51
CA LYS A 79 14.52 1.50 -17.86
C LYS A 79 15.98 1.31 -18.25
N ASN A 80 16.92 1.59 -17.35
CA ASN A 80 18.36 1.46 -17.64
C ASN A 80 18.79 0.02 -17.95
N VAL A 81 18.07 -0.99 -17.42
CA VAL A 81 18.34 -2.41 -17.67
C VAL A 81 17.38 -3.03 -18.69
N GLY A 82 16.59 -2.23 -19.39
CA GLY A 82 15.64 -2.70 -20.41
C GLY A 82 14.40 -3.43 -19.85
N LEU A 83 14.07 -3.24 -18.57
CA LEU A 83 12.88 -3.83 -17.93
C LEU A 83 11.76 -2.80 -17.79
N ALA A 84 10.60 -3.12 -18.39
CA ALA A 84 9.38 -2.34 -18.22
C ALA A 84 8.64 -2.75 -16.94
N LEU A 85 8.72 -1.90 -15.91
CA LEU A 85 8.06 -2.13 -14.62
C LEU A 85 6.61 -1.62 -14.63
N GLU A 86 5.72 -2.29 -15.35
CA GLU A 86 4.34 -1.80 -15.56
C GLU A 86 3.56 -1.58 -14.26
N ILE A 87 3.61 -2.57 -13.35
CA ILE A 87 2.95 -2.44 -12.04
C ILE A 87 3.62 -1.34 -11.20
N GLY A 88 4.96 -1.24 -11.25
CA GLY A 88 5.71 -0.20 -10.55
C GLY A 88 5.38 1.22 -11.05
N LYS A 89 5.13 1.38 -12.35
CA LYS A 89 4.66 2.62 -12.95
C LYS A 89 3.26 3.00 -12.47
N LYS A 90 2.33 2.04 -12.45
CA LYS A 90 0.97 2.28 -11.94
C LYS A 90 0.96 2.64 -10.46
N THR A 91 1.74 1.94 -9.65
CA THR A 91 1.88 2.29 -8.24
C THR A 91 2.51 3.68 -8.06
N PHE A 92 3.49 4.06 -8.89
CA PHE A 92 4.03 5.43 -8.88
C PHE A 92 2.95 6.49 -9.15
N GLU A 93 2.11 6.27 -10.18
CA GLU A 93 1.01 7.18 -10.52
C GLU A 93 0.01 7.35 -9.34
N MET A 94 -0.29 6.27 -8.62
CA MET A 94 -1.16 6.30 -7.44
C MET A 94 -0.55 7.13 -6.29
N TYR A 95 0.72 6.89 -5.95
CA TYR A 95 1.40 7.65 -4.89
C TYR A 95 1.63 9.13 -5.27
N ASP A 96 1.84 9.43 -6.56
CA ASP A 96 1.94 10.80 -7.06
C ASP A 96 0.62 11.56 -6.87
N ALA A 97 -0.51 10.92 -7.21
CA ALA A 97 -1.83 11.48 -6.97
C ALA A 97 -2.10 11.72 -5.47
N MET A 98 -1.74 10.76 -4.60
CA MET A 98 -1.86 10.88 -3.15
C MET A 98 -1.01 12.04 -2.59
N CYS A 99 0.22 12.21 -3.08
CA CYS A 99 1.06 13.33 -2.66
C CYS A 99 0.48 14.67 -3.10
N LYS A 100 -0.03 14.75 -4.34
CA LYS A 100 -0.69 15.95 -4.88
C LYS A 100 -1.98 16.31 -4.16
N SER A 101 -2.66 15.36 -3.52
CA SER A 101 -3.85 15.61 -2.70
C SER A 101 -3.52 16.04 -1.27
N GLY A 102 -2.25 16.34 -0.94
CA GLY A 102 -1.84 16.83 0.38
C GLY A 102 -1.62 15.74 1.43
N LEU A 103 -1.50 14.47 1.02
CA LEU A 103 -1.22 13.34 1.92
C LEU A 103 0.25 12.91 1.87
N ASN A 104 1.14 13.75 1.37
CA ASN A 104 2.56 13.44 1.12
C ASN A 104 3.36 13.08 2.39
N GLU A 105 2.95 13.58 3.56
CA GLU A 105 3.59 13.30 4.86
C GLU A 105 2.94 12.14 5.62
N LYS A 106 1.81 11.61 5.13
CA LYS A 106 1.17 10.43 5.72
C LYS A 106 1.96 9.19 5.35
N ASP A 107 1.99 8.22 6.26
CA ASP A 107 2.31 6.84 5.91
C ASP A 107 1.32 6.31 4.86
#